data_AF-A0AAV1W2Y2-F1
#
_entry.id   AF-A0AAV1W2Y2-F1
#
_cell.length_a   1.000
_cell.length_b   1.000
_cell.length_c   1.000
_cell.angle_alpha   90.00
_cell.angle_beta   90.00
_cell.angle_gamma   90.00
#
_symmetry.space_group_name_H-M   'P 1'
#
loop_
_entity.id
_entity.type
_entity.pdbx_description
1 polymer ?
#
loop_
_entity_poly.entity_id
_entity_poly.type
_entity_poly.pdbx_seq_one_letter_code
_entity_poly.pdbx_strand_id
1 'polypeptide(L)'
;MCFFPPHCFSIYFALILVLLCIDKGAIGATFTLINKCDYTVWPGILANVGSSGLGATGFELLPSGSRSFQAPSNWSGRIWGRTGCNFDPNTQQGTCTTGDCGSNQMSCNGAGASPPATLAEFTIGSGTQDFYDMSLVDGYNLPMIIDPHGGTGACGSTGCVTDLNQQCPNELRVRDGVACKSACEVFRSPEYCCSGAYASPTTCKPSVYSEIFKSACPKSYSYAYDDATSTFTCTGADYTITFCPSTTSQKSARDSAAAAAPPPAIGSETRTGEIPLIVNSPWFSNFFTGLSSKTHSSASSFIFTLIILIFLSLQ
;
A
#
# COMPACT_ATOMS: atom_id res chain seq x y z
N MET A 1 13.23 -61.55 -4.43
CA MET A 1 13.47 -60.85 -3.14
C MET A 1 14.75 -60.06 -3.29
N CYS A 2 14.67 -58.84 -3.82
CA CYS A 2 15.82 -57.95 -3.91
C CYS A 2 15.99 -57.28 -2.54
N PHE A 3 17.00 -57.70 -1.79
CA PHE A 3 17.43 -57.03 -0.56
C PHE A 3 18.07 -55.70 -0.95
N PHE A 4 17.34 -54.60 -0.81
CA PHE A 4 17.98 -53.29 -0.79
C PHE A 4 18.77 -53.16 0.52
N PRO A 5 20.08 -52.84 0.47
CA PRO A 5 20.90 -52.74 1.67
C PRO A 5 20.41 -51.60 2.58
N PRO A 6 20.48 -51.74 3.92
CA PRO A 6 19.99 -50.75 4.88
C PRO A 6 20.65 -49.36 4.73
N HIS A 7 21.82 -49.31 4.09
CA HIS A 7 22.52 -48.08 3.75
C HIS A 7 21.78 -47.22 2.70
N CYS A 8 20.99 -47.83 1.81
CA CYS A 8 20.20 -47.09 0.82
C CYS A 8 19.08 -46.28 1.49
N PHE A 9 18.39 -46.87 2.47
CA PHE A 9 17.27 -46.22 3.17
C PHE A 9 17.71 -44.99 3.96
N SER A 10 18.90 -45.05 4.57
CA SER A 10 19.51 -43.93 5.31
C SER A 10 19.88 -42.75 4.39
N ILE A 11 20.36 -43.04 3.17
CA ILE A 11 20.69 -42.00 2.18
C ILE A 11 19.44 -41.30 1.66
N TYR A 12 18.36 -42.04 1.37
CA TYR A 12 17.08 -41.45 0.95
C TYR A 12 16.45 -40.59 2.03
N PHE A 13 16.48 -41.03 3.29
CA PHE A 13 15.96 -40.25 4.42
C PHE A 13 16.78 -38.97 4.64
N ALA A 14 18.11 -39.05 4.52
CA ALA A 14 18.99 -37.88 4.58
C ALA A 14 18.76 -36.91 3.40
N LEU A 15 18.55 -37.41 2.18
CA LEU A 15 18.23 -36.57 1.02
C LEU A 15 16.88 -35.86 1.17
N ILE A 16 15.86 -36.53 1.72
CA ILE A 16 14.54 -35.94 1.99
C ILE A 16 14.66 -34.85 3.07
N LEU A 17 15.44 -35.09 4.13
CA LEU A 17 15.73 -34.08 5.15
C LEU A 17 16.49 -32.88 4.58
N VAL A 18 17.48 -33.11 3.70
CA VAL A 18 18.19 -32.02 3.02
C VAL A 18 17.26 -31.26 2.08
N LEU A 19 16.39 -31.93 1.32
CA LEU A 19 15.38 -31.28 0.45
C LEU A 19 14.34 -30.47 1.24
N LEU A 20 13.93 -30.94 2.43
CA LEU A 20 13.09 -30.18 3.37
C LEU A 20 13.82 -28.99 4.04
N CYS A 21 15.16 -29.00 4.04
CA CYS A 21 15.97 -27.88 4.52
C CYS A 21 16.33 -26.86 3.43
N ILE A 22 15.98 -27.11 2.15
CA ILE A 22 16.12 -26.13 1.05
C ILE A 22 14.75 -25.48 0.77
N ASP A 23 14.00 -25.13 1.80
CA ASP A 23 13.07 -24.01 1.68
C ASP A 23 13.94 -22.74 1.73
N LYS A 24 14.45 -22.31 0.57
CA LYS A 24 14.77 -20.89 0.42
C LYS A 24 13.44 -20.18 0.58
N GLY A 25 13.14 -19.74 1.81
CA GLY A 25 11.96 -18.96 2.12
C GLY A 25 11.81 -17.90 1.03
N ALA A 26 10.66 -17.89 0.36
CA ALA A 26 10.42 -16.93 -0.69
C ALA A 26 10.68 -15.54 -0.09
N ILE A 27 11.68 -14.83 -0.61
CA ILE A 27 11.99 -13.46 -0.18
C ILE A 27 10.80 -12.64 -0.68
N GLY A 28 9.92 -12.30 0.24
CA GLY A 28 8.70 -11.54 0.01
C GLY A 28 8.47 -10.62 1.21
N ALA A 29 7.32 -9.96 1.22
CA ALA A 29 6.96 -9.06 2.31
C ALA A 29 5.60 -9.45 2.89
N THR A 30 5.48 -9.40 4.21
CA THR A 30 4.19 -9.46 4.88
C THR A 30 3.58 -8.07 4.88
N PHE A 31 2.37 -7.93 4.36
CA PHE A 31 1.56 -6.73 4.54
C PHE A 31 0.54 -6.95 5.63
N THR A 32 0.54 -6.11 6.66
CA THR A 32 -0.47 -6.13 7.74
C THR A 32 -1.33 -4.88 7.65
N LEU A 33 -2.61 -5.05 7.35
CA LEU A 33 -3.58 -3.96 7.25
C LEU A 33 -4.31 -3.83 8.58
N ILE A 34 -4.27 -2.65 9.19
CA ILE A 34 -4.88 -2.36 10.49
C ILE A 34 -5.90 -1.23 10.34
N ASN A 35 -7.12 -1.46 10.82
CA ASN A 35 -8.12 -0.40 10.91
C ASN A 35 -8.11 0.23 12.31
N LYS A 36 -7.58 1.46 12.45
CA LYS A 36 -7.72 2.26 13.67
C LYS A 36 -8.80 3.33 13.58
N CYS A 37 -9.58 3.35 12.50
CA CYS A 37 -10.76 4.20 12.43
C CYS A 37 -11.81 3.70 13.43
N ASP A 38 -12.71 4.59 13.87
CA ASP A 38 -13.87 4.25 14.69
C ASP A 38 -15.04 3.69 13.87
N TYR A 39 -14.87 3.58 12.56
CA TYR A 39 -15.79 3.00 11.59
C TYR A 39 -15.15 1.86 10.79
N THR A 40 -15.98 1.02 10.19
CA THR A 40 -15.53 -0.05 9.29
C THR A 40 -14.92 0.51 8.02
N VAL A 41 -13.77 -0.03 7.62
CA VAL A 41 -13.14 0.23 6.33
C VAL A 41 -13.24 -1.05 5.50
N TRP A 42 -13.40 -0.91 4.18
CA TRP A 42 -13.33 -2.05 3.27
C TRP A 42 -12.09 -1.92 2.40
N PRO A 43 -10.93 -2.48 2.79
CA PRO A 43 -9.74 -2.36 1.98
C PRO A 43 -9.94 -2.93 0.58
N GLY A 44 -9.32 -2.31 -0.41
CA GLY A 44 -9.15 -2.81 -1.76
C GLY A 44 -7.67 -3.08 -2.02
N ILE A 45 -7.39 -4.14 -2.79
CA ILE A 45 -6.03 -4.55 -3.18
C ILE A 45 -6.03 -4.79 -4.68
N LEU A 46 -5.14 -4.09 -5.38
CA LEU A 46 -4.90 -4.29 -6.80
C LEU A 46 -3.44 -4.66 -7.03
N ALA A 47 -3.21 -5.86 -7.57
CA ALA A 47 -1.91 -6.22 -8.13
C ALA A 47 -1.77 -5.59 -9.52
N ASN A 48 -0.60 -5.04 -9.84
CA ASN A 48 -0.27 -4.52 -11.16
C ASN A 48 -0.13 -5.65 -12.18
N VAL A 49 -0.18 -5.30 -13.47
CA VAL A 49 -0.01 -6.26 -14.56
C VAL A 49 1.32 -7.01 -14.38
N GLY A 50 1.26 -8.34 -14.40
CA GLY A 50 2.42 -9.22 -14.20
C GLY A 50 2.68 -9.62 -12.75
N SER A 51 1.99 -9.02 -11.77
CA SER A 51 2.05 -9.43 -10.36
C SER A 51 0.92 -10.41 -10.02
N SER A 52 1.18 -11.35 -9.12
CA SER A 52 0.16 -12.26 -8.62
C SER A 52 -0.76 -11.59 -7.60
N GLY A 53 -2.02 -12.03 -7.53
CA GLY A 53 -2.95 -11.59 -6.48
C GLY A 53 -2.52 -12.07 -5.08
N LEU A 54 -2.89 -11.31 -4.05
CA LEU A 54 -2.55 -11.60 -2.64
C LEU A 54 -3.62 -12.46 -1.92
N GLY A 55 -4.48 -13.16 -2.66
CA GLY A 55 -5.56 -14.00 -2.12
C GLY A 55 -6.87 -13.26 -1.81
N ALA A 56 -6.85 -11.93 -1.69
CA ALA A 56 -8.05 -11.09 -1.66
C ALA A 56 -7.83 -9.81 -2.47
N THR A 57 -8.89 -9.31 -3.11
CA THR A 57 -8.87 -7.99 -3.80
C THR A 57 -9.77 -6.96 -3.10
N GLY A 58 -10.61 -7.40 -2.17
CA GLY A 58 -11.35 -6.54 -1.28
C GLY A 58 -12.03 -7.33 -0.15
N PHE A 59 -12.17 -6.72 1.02
CA PHE A 59 -12.75 -7.36 2.21
C PHE A 59 -13.21 -6.31 3.23
N GLU A 60 -13.99 -6.74 4.23
CA GLU A 60 -14.41 -5.91 5.36
C GLU A 60 -13.36 -5.95 6.48
N LEU A 61 -13.03 -4.79 7.04
CA LEU A 61 -12.12 -4.65 8.17
C LEU A 61 -12.78 -3.76 9.24
N LEU A 62 -13.32 -4.41 10.27
CA LEU A 62 -13.99 -3.77 11.41
C LEU A 62 -13.02 -2.86 12.21
N PRO A 63 -13.53 -1.90 13.01
CA PRO A 63 -12.70 -1.11 13.92
C PRO A 63 -11.78 -1.98 14.78
N SER A 64 -10.53 -1.58 14.93
CA SER A 64 -9.45 -2.34 15.59
C SER A 64 -9.11 -3.70 14.96
N GLY A 65 -9.70 -4.03 13.81
CA GLY A 65 -9.40 -5.24 13.05
C GLY A 65 -8.03 -5.18 12.38
N SER A 66 -7.45 -6.36 12.15
CA SER A 66 -6.20 -6.53 11.42
C SER A 66 -6.27 -7.74 10.49
N ARG A 67 -5.62 -7.66 9.34
CA ARG A 67 -5.45 -8.78 8.41
C ARG A 67 -4.12 -8.72 7.70
N SER A 68 -3.43 -9.86 7.62
CA SER A 68 -2.13 -9.97 6.95
C SER A 68 -2.20 -10.71 5.62
N PHE A 69 -1.30 -10.34 4.71
CA PHE A 69 -1.13 -10.92 3.39
C PHE A 69 0.35 -11.19 3.13
N GLN A 70 0.65 -12.25 2.39
CA GLN A 70 2.00 -12.57 1.94
C GLN A 70 2.16 -12.11 0.50
N ALA A 71 2.98 -11.08 0.29
CA ALA A 71 3.36 -10.62 -1.04
C ALA A 71 4.64 -11.34 -1.49
N PRO A 72 4.63 -11.98 -2.68
CA PRO A 72 5.84 -12.58 -3.20
C PRO A 72 6.87 -11.51 -3.60
N SER A 73 8.11 -11.93 -3.83
CA SER A 73 9.11 -11.10 -4.51
C SER A 73 8.58 -10.62 -5.86
N ASN A 74 9.00 -9.43 -6.27
CA ASN A 74 8.55 -8.75 -7.50
C ASN A 74 7.06 -8.37 -7.50
N TRP A 75 6.37 -8.45 -6.36
CA TRP A 75 4.99 -7.96 -6.28
C TRP A 75 4.95 -6.45 -6.41
N SER A 76 4.18 -5.95 -7.36
CA SER A 76 3.87 -4.53 -7.49
C SER A 76 2.36 -4.34 -7.47
N GLY A 77 1.90 -3.30 -6.78
CA GLY A 77 0.47 -3.05 -6.65
C GLY A 77 0.16 -1.93 -5.68
N ARG A 78 -1.12 -1.79 -5.39
CA ARG A 78 -1.65 -0.73 -4.53
C ARG A 78 -2.77 -1.21 -3.63
N ILE A 79 -2.87 -0.56 -2.48
CA ILE A 79 -3.82 -0.84 -1.41
C ILE A 79 -4.49 0.47 -1.01
N TRP A 80 -5.81 0.46 -0.81
CA TRP A 80 -6.57 1.63 -0.38
C TRP A 80 -7.71 1.24 0.56
N GLY A 81 -8.27 2.22 1.28
CA GLY A 81 -9.46 2.03 2.11
C GLY A 81 -10.72 2.57 1.42
N ARG A 82 -11.80 1.78 1.41
CA ARG A 82 -13.15 2.25 1.03
C ARG A 82 -13.97 2.59 2.25
N THR A 83 -14.81 3.61 2.16
CA THR A 83 -15.67 4.07 3.27
C THR A 83 -17.14 4.20 2.87
N GLY A 84 -18.03 4.09 3.86
CA GLY A 84 -19.48 4.22 3.65
C GLY A 84 -20.00 3.19 2.66
N CYS A 85 -19.55 1.93 2.79
CA CYS A 85 -20.00 0.84 1.93
C CYS A 85 -21.28 0.22 2.46
N ASN A 86 -22.17 -0.17 1.54
CA ASN A 86 -23.38 -0.90 1.86
C ASN A 86 -23.51 -2.10 0.91
N PHE A 87 -23.12 -3.28 1.41
CA PHE A 87 -23.25 -4.54 0.68
C PHE A 87 -24.45 -5.31 1.22
N ASP A 88 -25.39 -5.65 0.33
CA ASP A 88 -26.55 -6.44 0.68
C ASP A 88 -26.11 -7.86 1.12
N PRO A 89 -26.53 -8.33 2.30
CA PRO A 89 -26.03 -9.59 2.86
C PRO A 89 -26.48 -10.83 2.07
N ASN A 90 -27.56 -10.74 1.29
CA ASN A 90 -28.11 -11.86 0.53
C ASN A 90 -27.46 -11.98 -0.85
N THR A 91 -27.23 -10.84 -1.49
CA THR A 91 -26.72 -10.77 -2.87
C THR A 91 -25.23 -10.48 -2.94
N GLN A 92 -24.62 -10.03 -1.84
CA GLN A 92 -23.24 -9.53 -1.75
C GLN A 92 -22.94 -8.35 -2.69
N GLN A 93 -23.99 -7.70 -3.21
CA GLN A 93 -23.91 -6.57 -4.11
C GLN A 93 -23.98 -5.25 -3.35
N GLY A 94 -23.29 -4.23 -3.85
CA GLY A 94 -23.23 -2.95 -3.16
C GLY A 94 -22.15 -2.03 -3.69
N THR A 95 -22.12 -0.85 -3.11
CA THR A 95 -21.18 0.22 -3.48
C THR A 95 -20.67 0.94 -2.24
N CYS A 96 -19.56 1.67 -2.42
CA CYS A 96 -18.95 2.50 -1.41
C CYS A 96 -19.08 3.99 -1.74
N THR A 97 -19.08 4.82 -0.69
CA THR A 97 -19.17 6.27 -0.80
C THR A 97 -17.87 6.88 -1.34
N THR A 98 -16.72 6.32 -0.94
CA THR A 98 -15.38 6.72 -1.39
C THR A 98 -14.53 5.49 -1.73
N GLY A 99 -13.60 5.64 -2.68
CA GLY A 99 -12.68 4.58 -3.10
C GLY A 99 -13.34 3.35 -3.73
N ASP A 100 -14.63 3.41 -4.09
CA ASP A 100 -15.35 2.28 -4.67
C ASP A 100 -14.63 1.73 -5.90
N CYS A 101 -14.63 0.42 -6.10
CA CYS A 101 -13.92 -0.20 -7.23
C CYS A 101 -14.83 -0.60 -8.39
N GLY A 102 -16.11 -0.21 -8.36
CA GLY A 102 -17.05 -0.42 -9.46
C GLY A 102 -17.41 -1.87 -9.75
N SER A 103 -16.94 -2.83 -8.93
CA SER A 103 -17.21 -4.27 -9.11
C SER A 103 -18.62 -4.67 -8.70
N ASN A 104 -19.39 -3.77 -8.09
CA ASN A 104 -20.66 -4.02 -7.44
C ASN A 104 -20.57 -5.16 -6.40
N GLN A 105 -19.40 -5.36 -5.80
CA GLN A 105 -19.10 -6.43 -4.86
C GLN A 105 -18.08 -5.97 -3.82
N MET A 106 -18.01 -6.69 -2.69
CA MET A 106 -16.95 -6.44 -1.71
C MET A 106 -15.55 -6.73 -2.29
N SER A 107 -15.42 -7.76 -3.12
CA SER A 107 -14.19 -8.04 -3.87
C SER A 107 -14.03 -7.08 -5.05
N CYS A 108 -12.85 -6.51 -5.25
CA CYS A 108 -12.60 -5.58 -6.36
C CYS A 108 -12.27 -6.27 -7.69
N ASN A 109 -11.97 -7.56 -7.68
CA ASN A 109 -11.85 -8.41 -8.87
C ASN A 109 -10.90 -7.85 -9.96
N GLY A 110 -9.81 -7.21 -9.53
CA GLY A 110 -8.82 -6.60 -10.43
C GLY A 110 -9.16 -5.17 -10.89
N ALA A 111 -10.25 -4.57 -10.39
CA ALA A 111 -10.55 -3.16 -10.58
C ALA A 111 -9.80 -2.30 -9.54
N GLY A 112 -9.39 -1.10 -9.97
CA GLY A 112 -8.80 -0.09 -9.08
C GLY A 112 -9.85 0.76 -8.38
N ALA A 113 -9.41 1.59 -7.45
CA ALA A 113 -10.26 2.58 -6.80
C ALA A 113 -10.79 3.61 -7.80
N SER A 114 -12.05 4.01 -7.65
CA SER A 114 -12.60 5.23 -8.24
C SER A 114 -12.16 6.41 -7.37
N PRO A 115 -11.41 7.39 -7.94
CA PRO A 115 -10.99 8.57 -7.20
C PRO A 115 -12.16 9.40 -6.65
N PRO A 116 -12.01 10.07 -5.50
CA PRO A 116 -10.77 10.19 -4.73
C PRO A 116 -10.45 9.00 -3.83
N ALA A 117 -9.18 8.59 -3.79
CA ALA A 117 -8.68 7.55 -2.89
C ALA A 117 -7.23 7.78 -2.49
N THR A 118 -6.94 7.63 -1.20
CA THR A 118 -5.57 7.59 -0.67
C THR A 118 -4.97 6.22 -0.97
N LEU A 119 -3.80 6.17 -1.62
CA LEU A 119 -3.20 4.93 -2.11
C LEU A 119 -1.88 4.64 -1.39
N ALA A 120 -1.73 3.41 -0.88
CA ALA A 120 -0.45 2.84 -0.49
C ALA A 120 0.08 2.02 -1.67
N GLU A 121 1.20 2.44 -2.26
CA GLU A 121 1.77 1.83 -3.46
C GLU A 121 3.08 1.12 -3.12
N PHE A 122 3.33 -0.03 -3.75
CA PHE A 122 4.51 -0.85 -3.50
C PHE A 122 5.06 -1.47 -4.78
N THR A 123 6.37 -1.66 -4.78
CA THR A 123 7.12 -2.56 -5.65
C THR A 123 8.13 -3.31 -4.79
N ILE A 124 7.85 -4.57 -4.50
CA ILE A 124 8.67 -5.45 -3.68
C ILE A 124 9.81 -6.03 -4.52
N GLY A 125 11.03 -5.87 -4.05
CA GLY A 125 12.22 -6.37 -4.70
C GLY A 125 12.33 -7.89 -4.68
N SER A 126 13.21 -8.43 -5.52
CA SER A 126 13.57 -9.85 -5.52
C SER A 126 15.03 -10.02 -5.15
N GLY A 127 15.33 -9.83 -3.86
CA GLY A 127 16.70 -9.69 -3.37
C GLY A 127 17.30 -8.30 -3.66
N THR A 128 16.47 -7.37 -4.11
CA THR A 128 16.78 -5.95 -4.28
C THR A 128 15.96 -5.11 -3.30
N GLN A 129 16.17 -3.80 -3.34
CA GLN A 129 15.40 -2.85 -2.55
C GLN A 129 13.94 -2.79 -3.00
N ASP A 130 13.04 -2.67 -2.03
CA ASP A 130 11.63 -2.37 -2.22
C ASP A 130 11.46 -0.86 -2.38
N PHE A 131 10.45 -0.48 -3.17
CA PHE A 131 9.97 0.90 -3.29
C PHE A 131 8.54 0.95 -2.78
N TYR A 132 8.23 1.95 -1.96
CA TYR A 132 6.89 2.16 -1.46
C TYR A 132 6.64 3.63 -1.21
N ASP A 133 5.37 4.00 -1.25
CA ASP A 133 4.95 5.38 -1.05
C ASP A 133 3.47 5.47 -0.67
N MET A 134 3.12 6.61 -0.09
CA MET A 134 1.73 7.04 0.04
C MET A 134 1.44 8.07 -1.06
N SER A 135 0.39 7.85 -1.83
CA SER A 135 0.04 8.66 -2.99
C SER A 135 -1.34 9.29 -2.86
N LEU A 136 -1.36 10.61 -3.08
CA LEU A 136 -2.55 11.46 -3.14
C LEU A 136 -2.80 12.00 -4.56
N VAL A 137 -2.10 11.44 -5.56
CA VAL A 137 -2.27 11.77 -6.98
C VAL A 137 -3.72 11.55 -7.41
N ASP A 138 -4.33 10.48 -6.91
CA ASP A 138 -5.74 10.13 -7.12
C ASP A 138 -6.65 10.72 -6.03
N GLY A 139 -6.21 11.75 -5.30
CA GLY A 139 -6.99 12.40 -4.26
C GLY A 139 -6.80 11.78 -2.86
N TYR A 140 -7.68 12.17 -1.95
CA TYR A 140 -7.66 11.77 -0.54
C TYR A 140 -9.07 11.43 -0.07
N ASN A 141 -9.20 10.43 0.79
CA ASN A 141 -10.48 10.08 1.41
C ASN A 141 -10.35 9.78 2.91
N LEU A 142 -9.27 9.13 3.34
CA LEU A 142 -9.01 8.85 4.76
C LEU A 142 -7.51 8.83 5.08
N PRO A 143 -7.12 9.11 6.35
CA PRO A 143 -5.72 9.10 6.75
C PRO A 143 -5.12 7.69 6.68
N MET A 144 -3.92 7.56 6.10
CA MET A 144 -3.21 6.28 5.94
C MET A 144 -1.72 6.46 6.14
N ILE A 145 -1.07 5.46 6.75
CA ILE A 145 0.40 5.36 6.84
C ILE A 145 0.90 3.97 6.47
N ILE A 146 2.13 3.91 5.99
CA ILE A 146 2.93 2.71 5.78
C ILE A 146 4.12 2.78 6.74
N ASP A 147 4.22 1.79 7.62
CA ASP A 147 5.35 1.61 8.53
C ASP A 147 6.10 0.32 8.15
N PRO A 148 7.34 0.40 7.64
CA PRO A 148 8.18 -0.78 7.45
C PRO A 148 8.67 -1.32 8.80
N HIS A 149 8.79 -2.64 8.91
CA HIS A 149 9.28 -3.35 10.07
C HIS A 149 10.41 -4.31 9.69
N GLY A 150 11.48 -4.28 10.48
CA GLY A 150 12.71 -4.97 10.13
C GLY A 150 13.38 -4.33 8.90
N GLY A 151 14.01 -5.16 8.08
CA GLY A 151 14.72 -4.72 6.90
C GLY A 151 15.97 -3.88 7.17
N THR A 152 16.59 -3.43 6.08
CA THR A 152 17.80 -2.60 6.10
C THR A 152 17.71 -1.47 5.08
N GLY A 153 18.43 -0.37 5.33
CA GLY A 153 18.37 0.85 4.51
C GLY A 153 17.68 2.00 5.23
N ALA A 154 17.05 2.90 4.48
CA ALA A 154 16.38 4.07 5.04
C ALA A 154 15.10 3.70 5.82
N CYS A 155 14.26 2.81 5.23
CA CYS A 155 13.09 2.21 5.87
C CYS A 155 12.22 3.24 6.63
N GLY A 156 11.96 4.38 5.99
CA GLY A 156 11.20 5.48 6.58
C GLY A 156 9.70 5.25 6.50
N SER A 157 8.97 5.66 7.54
CA SER A 157 7.51 5.73 7.49
C SER A 157 7.03 6.85 6.57
N THR A 158 6.00 6.55 5.76
CA THR A 158 5.33 7.45 4.81
C THR A 158 3.82 7.43 5.02
N GLY A 159 3.15 8.54 4.75
CA GLY A 159 1.70 8.61 4.89
C GLY A 159 1.15 10.02 5.07
N CYS A 160 -0.17 10.09 5.19
CA CYS A 160 -0.89 11.29 5.61
C CYS A 160 -1.71 11.02 6.87
N VAL A 161 -1.27 11.61 7.98
CA VAL A 161 -1.94 11.50 9.30
C VAL A 161 -2.93 12.63 9.56
N THR A 162 -2.79 13.74 8.83
CA THR A 162 -3.67 14.90 8.87
C THR A 162 -4.98 14.56 8.16
N ASP A 163 -6.11 15.02 8.68
CA ASP A 163 -7.38 14.96 7.95
C ASP A 163 -7.40 16.05 6.87
N LEU A 164 -6.94 15.70 5.66
CA LEU A 164 -6.89 16.61 4.52
C LEU A 164 -8.30 17.05 4.09
N ASN A 165 -9.35 16.31 4.42
CA ASN A 165 -10.72 16.71 4.08
C ASN A 165 -11.10 18.06 4.73
N GLN A 166 -10.57 18.37 5.92
CA GLN A 166 -10.79 19.65 6.61
C GLN A 166 -10.11 20.83 5.91
N GLN A 167 -9.09 20.56 5.10
CA GLN A 167 -8.30 21.57 4.37
C GLN A 167 -8.59 21.53 2.86
N CYS A 168 -9.53 20.68 2.44
CA CYS A 168 -9.84 20.49 1.04
C CYS A 168 -10.46 21.77 0.43
N PRO A 169 -9.88 22.34 -0.65
CA PRO A 169 -10.47 23.44 -1.39
C PRO A 169 -11.90 23.12 -1.84
N ASN A 170 -12.77 24.13 -1.91
CA ASN A 170 -14.19 23.92 -2.17
C ASN A 170 -14.44 23.25 -3.53
N GLU A 171 -13.66 23.61 -4.54
CA GLU A 171 -13.68 23.08 -5.89
C GLU A 171 -13.21 21.62 -6.01
N LEU A 172 -12.47 21.12 -5.00
CA LEU A 172 -11.98 19.74 -4.94
C LEU A 172 -12.83 18.85 -4.01
N ARG A 173 -13.73 19.44 -3.23
CA ARG A 173 -14.48 18.76 -2.17
C ARG A 173 -15.52 17.79 -2.75
N VAL A 174 -15.63 16.61 -2.14
CA VAL A 174 -16.69 15.63 -2.44
C VAL A 174 -17.72 15.60 -1.32
N ARG A 175 -19.00 15.84 -1.68
CA ARG A 175 -20.14 15.91 -0.76
C ARG A 175 -19.81 16.83 0.44
N ASP A 176 -20.28 16.50 1.64
CA ASP A 176 -20.05 17.24 2.88
C ASP A 176 -18.61 17.09 3.44
N GLY A 177 -17.60 17.06 2.55
CA GLY A 177 -16.20 16.93 2.96
C GLY A 177 -15.80 15.51 3.37
N VAL A 178 -16.39 14.49 2.75
CA VAL A 178 -16.04 13.08 3.03
C VAL A 178 -14.81 12.59 2.26
N ALA A 179 -14.40 13.35 1.24
CA ALA A 179 -13.19 13.12 0.46
C ALA A 179 -12.76 14.40 -0.28
N CYS A 180 -11.52 14.42 -0.77
CA CYS A 180 -10.92 15.50 -1.53
C CYS A 180 -10.33 14.99 -2.85
N LYS A 181 -10.85 15.48 -3.98
CA LYS A 181 -10.30 15.16 -5.32
C LYS A 181 -8.94 15.81 -5.51
N SER A 182 -8.08 15.21 -6.33
CA SER A 182 -6.92 15.91 -6.86
C SER A 182 -7.35 16.89 -7.96
N ALA A 183 -6.46 17.82 -8.30
CA ALA A 183 -6.69 18.75 -9.39
C ALA A 183 -6.85 18.05 -10.75
N CYS A 184 -6.10 16.96 -11.00
CA CYS A 184 -6.26 16.18 -12.22
C CYS A 184 -7.68 15.63 -12.35
N GLU A 185 -8.25 15.10 -11.27
CA GLU A 185 -9.58 14.51 -11.28
C GLU A 185 -10.70 15.51 -11.55
N VAL A 186 -10.52 16.78 -11.14
CA VAL A 186 -11.50 17.85 -11.37
C VAL A 186 -11.30 18.53 -12.73
N PHE A 187 -10.09 18.98 -13.02
CA PHE A 187 -9.84 19.86 -14.16
C PHE A 187 -9.48 19.09 -15.44
N ARG A 188 -8.98 17.86 -15.33
CA ARG A 188 -8.58 16.99 -16.46
C ARG A 188 -7.60 17.66 -17.42
N SER A 189 -6.90 18.70 -16.98
CA SER A 189 -5.95 19.44 -17.83
C SER A 189 -4.59 18.75 -17.85
N PRO A 190 -3.83 18.85 -18.96
CA PRO A 190 -2.51 18.25 -19.07
C PRO A 190 -1.53 18.68 -17.96
N GLU A 191 -1.63 19.92 -17.49
CA GLU A 191 -0.81 20.50 -16.42
C GLU A 191 -1.00 19.77 -15.09
N TYR A 192 -2.25 19.48 -14.71
CA TYR A 192 -2.56 18.82 -13.44
C TYR A 192 -2.39 17.30 -13.51
N CYS A 193 -2.60 16.73 -14.70
CA CYS A 193 -2.50 15.29 -14.93
C CYS A 193 -1.12 14.84 -15.41
N CYS A 194 -0.16 15.76 -15.55
CA CYS A 194 1.17 15.51 -16.08
C CYS A 194 1.16 14.68 -17.36
N SER A 195 0.39 15.12 -18.35
CA SER A 195 0.21 14.42 -19.62
C SER A 195 0.55 15.31 -20.82
N GLY A 196 0.68 14.71 -22.00
CA GLY A 196 1.02 15.43 -23.24
C GLY A 196 2.32 16.24 -23.10
N ALA A 197 2.25 17.56 -23.28
CA ALA A 197 3.40 18.46 -23.12
C ALA A 197 3.99 18.47 -21.70
N TYR A 198 3.21 18.04 -20.71
CA TYR A 198 3.59 17.98 -19.30
C TYR A 198 3.95 16.56 -18.84
N ALA A 199 4.18 15.62 -19.76
CA ALA A 199 4.53 14.22 -19.44
C ALA A 199 6.00 14.03 -19.02
N SER A 200 6.60 15.01 -18.33
CA SER A 200 7.94 14.87 -17.76
C SER A 200 8.12 15.69 -16.48
N PRO A 201 9.04 15.32 -15.57
CA PRO A 201 9.33 16.10 -14.36
C PRO A 201 9.83 17.53 -14.64
N THR A 202 10.43 17.76 -15.82
CA THR A 202 10.91 19.09 -16.19
C THR A 202 9.77 19.99 -16.65
N THR A 203 8.69 19.44 -17.20
CA THR A 203 7.55 20.20 -17.74
C THR A 203 6.35 20.24 -16.80
N CYS A 204 6.03 19.18 -16.07
CA CYS A 204 5.00 19.21 -15.03
C CYS A 204 5.56 19.76 -13.72
N LYS A 205 5.04 20.89 -13.25
CA LYS A 205 5.46 21.53 -12.01
C LYS A 205 4.38 21.42 -10.93
N PRO A 206 4.76 21.50 -9.64
CA PRO A 206 3.78 21.64 -8.57
C PRO A 206 2.80 22.77 -8.88
N SER A 207 1.53 22.51 -8.62
CA SER A 207 0.45 23.49 -8.67
C SER A 207 0.05 23.92 -7.26
N VAL A 208 -0.73 25.00 -7.17
CA VAL A 208 -1.33 25.43 -5.88
C VAL A 208 -2.10 24.29 -5.19
N TYR A 209 -2.75 23.40 -5.94
CA TYR A 209 -3.50 22.28 -5.38
C TYR A 209 -2.59 21.18 -4.85
N SER A 210 -1.56 20.80 -5.60
CA SER A 210 -0.59 19.80 -5.11
C SER A 210 0.19 20.33 -3.92
N GLU A 211 0.49 21.63 -3.87
CA GLU A 211 1.14 22.26 -2.72
C GLU A 211 0.28 22.21 -1.45
N ILE A 212 -1.05 22.37 -1.57
CA ILE A 212 -1.98 22.17 -0.43
C ILE A 212 -1.90 20.75 0.10
N PHE A 213 -1.93 19.76 -0.81
CA PHE A 213 -1.84 18.35 -0.45
C PHE A 213 -0.49 18.03 0.20
N LYS A 214 0.59 18.59 -0.36
CA LYS A 214 1.95 18.41 0.16
C LYS A 214 2.15 19.03 1.52
N SER A 215 1.61 20.22 1.74
CA SER A 215 1.67 20.92 3.02
C SER A 215 1.01 20.10 4.14
N ALA A 216 -0.15 19.51 3.85
CA ALA A 216 -0.85 18.66 4.81
C ALA A 216 -0.18 17.29 5.02
N CYS A 217 0.46 16.74 3.97
CA CYS A 217 1.04 15.40 3.94
C CYS A 217 2.46 15.43 3.32
N PRO A 218 3.48 15.95 4.02
CA PRO A 218 4.81 16.22 3.41
C PRO A 218 5.57 14.99 2.92
N LYS A 219 5.20 13.80 3.41
CA LYS A 219 5.84 12.52 3.06
C LYS A 219 5.06 11.72 2.02
N SER A 220 4.03 12.30 1.41
CA SER A 220 3.21 11.65 0.39
C SER A 220 3.39 12.31 -0.96
N TYR A 221 3.17 11.55 -2.04
CA TYR A 221 3.06 12.10 -3.38
C TYR A 221 1.84 13.02 -3.45
N SER A 222 2.07 14.27 -3.81
CA SER A 222 1.00 15.25 -4.02
C SER A 222 0.62 15.45 -5.49
N TYR A 223 1.50 15.03 -6.41
CA TYR A 223 1.29 14.98 -7.86
C TYR A 223 2.25 13.96 -8.49
N ALA A 224 2.12 13.67 -9.79
CA ALA A 224 2.74 12.52 -10.45
C ALA A 224 4.29 12.49 -10.46
N TYR A 225 4.97 13.63 -10.28
CA TYR A 225 6.45 13.69 -10.29
C TYR A 225 7.04 14.22 -8.97
N ASP A 226 6.36 14.01 -7.85
CA ASP A 226 6.79 14.42 -6.50
C ASP A 226 7.77 13.42 -5.85
N ASP A 227 8.77 12.94 -6.58
CA ASP A 227 9.61 11.80 -6.12
C ASP A 227 10.49 12.16 -4.91
N ALA A 228 11.09 13.34 -4.93
CA ALA A 228 12.23 13.70 -4.06
C ALA A 228 11.97 13.56 -2.55
N THR A 229 10.71 13.61 -2.12
CA THR A 229 10.31 13.51 -0.70
C THR A 229 9.21 12.46 -0.46
N SER A 230 8.83 11.71 -1.50
CA SER A 230 7.64 10.85 -1.46
C SER A 230 7.95 9.40 -1.78
N THR A 231 9.07 9.09 -2.45
CA THR A 231 9.51 7.71 -2.65
C THR A 231 10.32 7.23 -1.46
N PHE A 232 9.92 6.10 -0.89
CA PHE A 232 10.63 5.47 0.22
C PHE A 232 11.14 4.10 -0.19
N THR A 233 12.21 3.69 0.48
CA THR A 233 12.88 2.44 0.15
C THR A 233 13.32 1.67 1.38
N CYS A 234 13.30 0.34 1.27
CA CYS A 234 13.72 -0.58 2.32
C CYS A 234 14.06 -1.94 1.71
N THR A 235 14.94 -2.71 2.32
CA THR A 235 15.30 -4.05 1.81
C THR A 235 14.95 -5.11 2.84
N GLY A 236 14.09 -6.07 2.45
CA GLY A 236 13.74 -7.22 3.29
C GLY A 236 12.90 -6.85 4.52
N ALA A 237 11.95 -5.94 4.35
CA ALA A 237 11.03 -5.54 5.40
C ALA A 237 9.64 -6.15 5.22
N ASP A 238 8.93 -6.27 6.33
CA ASP A 238 7.48 -6.37 6.36
C ASP A 238 6.87 -4.97 6.46
N TYR A 239 5.59 -4.79 6.12
CA TYR A 239 4.95 -3.47 6.11
C TYR A 239 3.60 -3.50 6.83
N THR A 240 3.39 -2.54 7.73
CA THR A 240 2.09 -2.28 8.33
C THR A 240 1.43 -1.09 7.65
N ILE A 241 0.23 -1.32 7.09
CA ILE A 241 -0.62 -0.28 6.52
C ILE A 241 -1.70 0.03 7.55
N THR A 242 -1.68 1.24 8.12
CA THR A 242 -2.65 1.64 9.14
C THR A 242 -3.62 2.69 8.60
N PHE A 243 -4.91 2.38 8.64
CA PHE A 243 -6.00 3.34 8.41
C PHE A 243 -6.27 4.12 9.69
N CYS A 244 -6.39 5.46 9.60
CA CYS A 244 -6.63 6.38 10.71
C CYS A 244 -5.64 6.27 11.90
N PRO A 245 -4.31 6.39 11.70
CA PRO A 245 -3.31 6.15 12.74
C PRO A 245 -3.37 7.08 13.96
N SER A 246 -3.92 8.29 13.82
CA SER A 246 -3.90 9.33 14.86
C SER A 246 -5.08 9.29 15.84
N THR A 247 -6.09 8.45 15.61
CA THR A 247 -7.28 8.33 16.48
C THR A 247 -6.97 7.81 17.88
N THR A 248 -5.84 7.10 18.05
CA THR A 248 -5.42 6.57 19.36
C THR A 248 -4.89 7.65 20.31
N SER A 249 -4.26 8.72 19.79
CA SER A 249 -3.77 9.83 20.63
C SER A 249 -4.89 10.77 21.08
N GLN A 250 -5.92 10.95 20.25
CA GLN A 250 -7.05 11.83 20.56
C GLN A 250 -7.98 11.25 21.63
N LYS A 251 -8.10 9.92 21.75
CA LYS A 251 -8.91 9.29 22.82
C LYS A 251 -8.26 9.44 24.20
N SER A 252 -6.94 9.17 24.29
CA SER A 252 -6.19 9.36 25.55
C SER A 252 -6.14 10.82 25.99
N ALA A 253 -6.07 11.76 25.02
CA ALA A 253 -6.13 13.19 25.30
C ALA A 253 -7.54 13.69 25.66
N ARG A 254 -8.61 13.15 25.06
CA ARG A 254 -10.00 13.51 25.41
C ARG A 254 -10.42 12.97 26.77
N ASP A 255 -10.02 11.74 27.10
CA ASP A 255 -10.29 11.16 28.42
C ASP A 255 -9.50 11.88 29.54
N SER A 256 -8.32 12.44 29.20
CA SER A 256 -7.52 13.27 30.11
C SER A 256 -8.00 14.73 30.18
N ALA A 257 -8.54 15.29 29.09
CA ALA A 257 -9.02 16.67 29.02
C ALA A 257 -10.43 16.87 29.60
N ALA A 258 -11.25 15.82 29.66
CA ALA A 258 -12.56 15.87 30.31
C ALA A 258 -12.48 16.01 31.85
N ALA A 259 -11.29 15.82 32.45
CA ALA A 259 -11.06 15.91 33.90
C ALA A 259 -10.48 17.26 34.37
N ALA A 260 -10.22 18.21 33.47
CA ALA A 260 -9.60 19.50 33.84
C ALA A 260 -10.44 20.70 33.37
N ALA A 261 -11.09 21.35 34.33
CA ALA A 261 -11.71 22.67 34.12
C ALA A 261 -10.63 23.76 33.86
N PRO A 262 -10.94 24.83 33.11
CA PRO A 262 -9.91 25.75 32.59
C PRO A 262 -9.61 26.92 33.53
N PRO A 263 -8.35 27.42 33.56
CA PRO A 263 -8.03 28.78 33.97
C PRO A 263 -7.90 29.75 32.76
N PRO A 264 -7.92 31.08 33.00
CA PRO A 264 -8.18 32.07 31.95
C PRO A 264 -6.93 32.51 31.16
N ALA A 265 -7.23 33.13 30.02
CA ALA A 265 -6.33 33.63 28.97
C ALA A 265 -5.42 34.80 29.36
N ILE A 266 -4.33 34.96 28.57
CA ILE A 266 -3.49 36.13 28.17
C ILE A 266 -2.15 35.49 27.72
N GLY A 267 -1.43 35.81 26.63
CA GLY A 267 -1.44 36.85 25.61
C GLY A 267 -0.31 36.57 24.59
N SER A 268 -0.33 37.35 23.50
CA SER A 268 0.53 37.40 22.29
C SER A 268 2.06 37.23 22.46
N GLU A 269 2.73 36.56 21.51
CA GLU A 269 3.81 37.18 20.71
C GLU A 269 4.30 36.34 19.50
N THR A 270 4.65 37.08 18.45
CA THR A 270 5.05 36.71 17.10
C THR A 270 6.55 36.44 16.99
N ARG A 271 7.01 35.44 16.23
CA ARG A 271 8.30 35.56 15.51
C ARG A 271 8.43 34.69 14.26
N THR A 272 8.89 35.35 13.22
CA THR A 272 9.20 34.96 11.84
C THR A 272 10.58 34.32 11.66
N GLY A 273 10.74 33.56 10.56
CA GLY A 273 12.00 33.32 9.83
C GLY A 273 12.57 31.89 9.97
N GLU A 274 13.25 31.29 9.01
CA GLU A 274 13.45 31.46 7.56
C GLU A 274 14.17 30.16 7.11
N ILE A 275 13.93 29.69 5.88
CA ILE A 275 14.48 28.44 5.30
C ILE A 275 15.81 28.73 4.59
N PRO A 276 16.77 27.79 4.56
CA PRO A 276 17.72 27.71 3.45
C PRO A 276 17.59 26.41 2.63
N LEU A 277 17.47 26.63 1.31
CA LEU A 277 17.62 25.70 0.19
C LEU A 277 19.09 25.33 -0.05
N ILE A 278 19.39 24.06 -0.37
CA ILE A 278 20.57 23.62 -1.16
C ILE A 278 20.15 22.39 -2.01
N VAL A 279 19.87 22.58 -3.32
CA VAL A 279 20.68 22.27 -4.54
C VAL A 279 20.80 20.78 -4.95
N ASN A 280 19.99 20.45 -5.96
CA ASN A 280 20.16 19.64 -7.19
C ASN A 280 21.36 18.68 -7.44
N SER A 281 21.00 17.49 -7.97
CA SER A 281 21.38 16.88 -9.30
C SER A 281 21.88 15.41 -9.22
N PRO A 282 21.83 14.64 -10.34
CA PRO A 282 20.70 14.18 -11.15
C PRO A 282 20.67 12.62 -11.14
N TRP A 283 20.42 11.92 -12.26
CA TRP A 283 20.41 10.45 -12.50
C TRP A 283 19.02 9.82 -12.67
N PHE A 284 18.67 9.71 -13.96
CA PHE A 284 17.55 9.06 -14.65
C PHE A 284 17.35 7.56 -14.28
N SER A 285 16.30 6.81 -14.64
CA SER A 285 15.48 6.80 -15.86
C SER A 285 14.17 6.00 -15.70
N ASN A 286 13.19 6.37 -16.53
CA ASN A 286 11.97 5.68 -16.96
C ASN A 286 12.04 4.14 -17.04
N PHE A 287 10.94 3.45 -16.71
CA PHE A 287 10.54 2.22 -17.42
C PHE A 287 9.02 1.99 -17.38
N PHE A 288 8.37 2.04 -18.55
CA PHE A 288 7.10 1.37 -18.84
C PHE A 288 7.17 0.71 -20.22
N THR A 289 6.54 -0.46 -20.30
CA THR A 289 6.14 -1.29 -21.46
C THR A 289 7.14 -2.28 -22.08
N GLY A 290 6.74 -3.56 -22.10
CA GLY A 290 6.66 -4.31 -23.36
C GLY A 290 7.39 -5.66 -23.49
N LEU A 291 6.62 -6.74 -23.37
CA LEU A 291 6.71 -8.05 -24.07
C LEU A 291 7.67 -9.17 -23.59
N SER A 292 7.00 -10.24 -23.10
CA SER A 292 7.13 -11.65 -23.50
C SER A 292 8.50 -12.35 -23.43
N SER A 293 8.62 -13.31 -22.50
CA SER A 293 8.75 -14.75 -22.85
C SER A 293 8.57 -15.64 -21.62
N LYS A 294 7.96 -16.80 -21.85
CA LYS A 294 7.53 -17.82 -20.89
C LYS A 294 8.71 -18.49 -20.18
N THR A 295 8.53 -18.80 -18.89
CA THR A 295 8.95 -20.08 -18.29
C THR A 295 8.13 -20.33 -17.02
N HIS A 296 7.24 -21.32 -17.07
CA HIS A 296 6.64 -21.91 -15.88
C HIS A 296 7.65 -22.86 -15.24
N SER A 297 7.82 -22.77 -13.91
CA SER A 297 8.30 -23.90 -13.11
C SER A 297 7.34 -24.08 -11.94
N SER A 298 6.53 -25.12 -12.02
CA SER A 298 5.54 -25.48 -11.00
C SER A 298 6.21 -26.40 -9.97
N ALA A 299 6.40 -25.88 -8.76
CA ALA A 299 6.81 -26.67 -7.59
C ALA A 299 5.80 -27.80 -7.26
N SER A 300 4.58 -27.74 -7.80
CA SER A 300 3.55 -28.76 -7.59
C SER A 300 3.84 -30.08 -8.32
N SER A 301 4.67 -30.08 -9.38
CA SER A 301 4.98 -31.32 -10.12
C SER A 301 6.01 -32.21 -9.41
N PHE A 302 6.87 -31.63 -8.57
CA PHE A 302 7.91 -32.38 -7.86
C PHE A 302 7.34 -33.19 -6.69
N ILE A 303 6.35 -32.64 -5.98
CA ILE A 303 5.70 -33.32 -4.84
C ILE A 303 4.92 -34.56 -5.31
N PHE A 304 4.19 -34.47 -6.42
CA PHE A 304 3.44 -35.60 -6.97
C PHE A 304 4.35 -36.71 -7.50
N THR A 305 5.47 -36.35 -8.13
CA THR A 305 6.45 -37.33 -8.63
C THR A 305 7.18 -38.03 -7.47
N LEU A 306 7.45 -37.32 -6.38
CA LEU A 306 8.09 -37.86 -5.18
C LEU A 306 7.17 -38.85 -4.43
N ILE A 307 5.86 -38.56 -4.32
CA ILE A 307 4.88 -39.47 -3.72
C ILE A 307 4.74 -40.76 -4.54
N ILE A 308 4.71 -40.67 -5.87
CA ILE A 308 4.63 -41.85 -6.75
C ILE A 308 5.90 -42.71 -6.64
N LEU A 309 7.08 -42.10 -6.54
CA LEU A 309 8.35 -42.82 -6.34
C LEU A 309 8.43 -43.51 -4.96
N ILE A 310 7.88 -42.89 -3.91
CA ILE A 310 7.78 -43.50 -2.57
C ILE A 310 6.84 -44.71 -2.62
N PHE A 311 5.66 -44.60 -3.24
CA PHE A 311 4.72 -45.71 -3.39
C PHE A 311 5.28 -46.88 -4.21
N LEU A 312 6.02 -46.60 -5.30
CA LEU A 312 6.66 -47.64 -6.12
C LEU A 312 7.86 -48.31 -5.42
N SER A 313 8.46 -47.66 -4.42
CA SER A 313 9.57 -48.22 -3.62
C SER A 313 9.12 -49.06 -2.41
N LEU A 314 7.81 -49.04 -2.10
CA LEU A 314 7.19 -49.78 -0.99
C LEU A 314 6.45 -51.06 -1.43
N GLN A 315 6.47 -51.40 -2.73
CA GLN A 315 6.00 -52.67 -3.29
C GLN A 315 7.18 -53.57 -3.68
#